data_AF-A0A2V9FIW9-F1
#
_entry.id   AF-A0A2V9FIW9-F1
#
_cell.length_a   1.000
_cell.length_b   1.000
_cell.length_c   1.000
_cell.angle_alpha   90.00
_cell.angle_beta   90.00
_cell.angle_gamma   90.00
#
_symmetry.space_group_name_H-M   'P 1'
#
loop_
_entity.id
_entity.type
_entity.pdbx_description
1 polymer ?
#
loop_
_entity_poly.entity_id
_entity_poly.type
_entity_poly.pdbx_seq_one_letter_code
_entity_poly.pdbx_strand_id
1 'polypeptide(L)'
;QSTRPDVMPALQNGRGGGPRRRAQHVLVVAQIAISFLILVAAGLFVRTLNKLHSVQLGYARENILLFSLNARQAGHRDPEIAIFYADLRKRFESIPGVSSATLSQSSIISAGRVGQAIRGAMKIGAVTIQGASVMAAGPRFLTTMQIPILAGREIDDRDQTGSRPVAVISERLARTYFGNENP
;
A
#
# COMPACT_ATOMS: atom_id res chain seq x y z
N GLN A 1 7.70 -67.80 64.98
CA GLN A 1 6.83 -66.61 64.75
C GLN A 1 7.47 -65.81 63.63
N SER A 2 6.85 -65.77 62.45
CA SER A 2 7.39 -65.14 61.23
C SER A 2 6.61 -63.85 61.00
N THR A 3 7.27 -62.71 61.14
CA THR A 3 6.66 -61.40 60.89
C THR A 3 6.92 -61.04 59.43
N ARG A 4 5.93 -61.21 58.56
CA ARG A 4 5.94 -60.63 57.22
C ARG A 4 5.78 -59.11 57.38
N PRO A 5 6.73 -58.27 56.94
CA PRO A 5 6.46 -56.86 56.80
C PRO A 5 5.49 -56.70 55.64
N ASP A 6 4.26 -56.33 55.96
CA ASP A 6 3.24 -55.97 54.98
C ASP A 6 3.71 -54.72 54.24
N VAL A 7 4.04 -54.87 52.96
CA VAL A 7 4.52 -53.80 52.07
C VAL A 7 3.36 -53.06 51.39
N MET A 8 2.10 -53.39 51.71
CA MET A 8 0.94 -52.67 51.17
C MET A 8 0.66 -51.26 51.71
N PRO A 9 1.10 -50.85 52.92
CA PRO A 9 0.94 -49.46 53.35
C PRO A 9 1.91 -48.50 52.64
N ALA A 10 3.03 -49.00 52.12
CA ALA A 10 4.08 -48.18 51.50
C ALA A 10 3.72 -47.70 50.08
N LEU A 11 2.77 -48.37 49.41
CA LEU A 11 2.31 -48.00 48.07
C LEU A 11 1.03 -47.16 48.07
N GLN A 12 0.41 -46.92 49.24
CA GLN A 12 -0.81 -46.12 49.32
C GLN A 12 -0.55 -44.60 49.42
N ASN A 13 0.72 -44.18 49.56
CA ASN A 13 1.14 -42.77 49.50
C ASN A 13 1.41 -42.25 48.07
N GLY A 14 0.88 -42.91 47.04
CA GLY A 14 0.87 -42.40 45.66
C GLY A 14 -0.14 -41.26 45.40
N ARG A 15 -0.83 -40.77 46.43
CA ARG A 15 -1.87 -39.73 46.32
C ARG A 15 -1.41 -38.42 46.98
N GLY A 16 -0.98 -37.46 46.16
CA GLY A 16 -0.83 -36.07 46.62
C GLY A 16 0.19 -35.29 45.82
N GLY A 17 -0.28 -34.51 44.83
CA GLY A 17 0.57 -33.63 44.03
C GLY A 17 1.34 -32.62 44.87
N GLY A 18 2.65 -32.82 45.00
CA GLY A 18 3.54 -31.83 45.61
C GLY A 18 3.65 -30.54 44.78
N PRO A 19 4.08 -29.42 45.39
CA PRO A 19 4.15 -28.10 44.74
C PRO A 19 4.92 -28.11 43.41
N ARG A 20 5.92 -28.99 43.27
CA ARG A 20 6.66 -29.21 42.02
C ARG A 20 5.80 -29.70 40.85
N ARG A 21 4.85 -30.64 41.07
CA ARG A 21 3.95 -31.12 40.00
C ARG A 21 2.92 -30.06 39.61
N ARG A 22 2.41 -29.28 40.57
CA ARG A 22 1.51 -28.15 40.28
C ARG A 22 2.22 -27.04 39.49
N ALA A 23 3.45 -26.69 39.85
CA ALA A 23 4.26 -25.72 39.10
C ALA A 23 4.55 -26.20 37.67
N GLN A 24 4.87 -27.48 37.48
CA GLN A 24 5.05 -28.08 36.15
C GLN A 24 3.77 -28.03 35.31
N HIS A 25 2.60 -28.33 35.90
CA HIS A 25 1.32 -28.23 35.20
C HIS A 25 1.00 -26.79 34.79
N VAL A 26 1.28 -25.79 35.64
CA VAL A 26 1.07 -24.37 35.30
C VAL A 26 1.97 -23.93 34.15
N LEU A 27 3.24 -24.35 34.15
CA LEU A 27 4.18 -24.04 33.07
C LEU A 27 3.73 -24.66 31.74
N VAL A 28 3.24 -25.90 31.75
CA VAL A 28 2.73 -26.58 30.55
C VAL A 28 1.47 -25.89 30.02
N VAL A 29 0.52 -25.53 30.90
CA VAL A 29 -0.69 -24.80 30.50
C VAL A 29 -0.33 -23.41 29.93
N ALA A 30 0.60 -22.70 30.56
CA ALA A 30 1.08 -21.41 30.07
C ALA A 30 1.75 -21.54 28.68
N GLN A 31 2.58 -22.57 28.49
CA GLN A 31 3.22 -22.83 27.20
C GLN A 31 2.20 -23.12 26.09
N ILE A 32 1.18 -23.94 26.37
CA ILE A 32 0.11 -24.25 25.41
C ILE A 32 -0.68 -22.98 25.09
N ALA A 33 -1.02 -22.17 26.11
CA ALA A 33 -1.73 -20.91 25.92
C ALA A 33 -0.94 -19.93 25.05
N ILE A 34 0.37 -19.78 25.30
CA ILE A 34 1.26 -18.92 24.49
C ILE A 34 1.36 -19.44 23.05
N SER A 35 1.50 -20.76 22.87
CA SER A 35 1.58 -21.37 21.53
C SER A 35 0.29 -21.15 20.74
N PHE A 36 -0.86 -21.28 21.40
CA PHE A 36 -2.17 -21.04 20.79
C PHE A 36 -2.36 -19.55 20.45
N LEU A 37 -1.93 -18.64 21.33
CA LEU A 37 -1.94 -17.20 21.07
C LEU A 37 -1.10 -16.83 19.83
N ILE A 38 0.11 -17.38 19.72
CA ILE A 38 0.99 -17.18 18.56
C ILE A 38 0.33 -17.73 17.29
N LEU A 39 -0.28 -18.91 17.36
CA LEU A 39 -0.97 -19.51 16.22
C LEU A 39 -2.15 -18.65 15.74
N VAL A 40 -2.96 -18.13 16.67
CA VAL A 40 -4.07 -17.22 16.34
C VAL A 40 -3.53 -15.91 15.74
N ALA A 41 -2.47 -15.34 16.31
CA ALA A 41 -1.84 -14.13 15.79
C ALA A 41 -1.28 -14.34 14.37
N ALA A 42 -0.60 -15.46 14.12
CA ALA A 42 -0.10 -15.83 12.80
C ALA A 42 -1.24 -16.04 11.79
N GLY A 43 -2.32 -16.73 12.19
CA GLY A 43 -3.50 -16.90 11.35
C GLY A 43 -4.18 -15.57 11.01
N LEU A 44 -4.29 -14.66 11.97
CA LEU A 44 -4.83 -13.31 11.74
C LEU A 44 -3.91 -12.48 10.84
N PHE A 45 -2.59 -12.62 11.00
CA PHE A 45 -1.60 -11.97 10.15
C PHE A 45 -1.74 -12.42 8.69
N VAL A 46 -1.77 -13.73 8.44
CA VAL A 46 -1.99 -14.29 7.09
C VAL A 46 -3.34 -13.84 6.52
N ARG A 47 -4.41 -13.86 7.33
CA ARG A 47 -5.74 -13.36 6.90
C ARG A 47 -5.70 -11.88 6.52
N THR A 48 -4.98 -11.07 7.28
CA THR A 48 -4.82 -9.63 7.01
C THR A 48 -4.01 -9.39 5.75
N LEU A 49 -2.92 -10.14 5.56
CA LEU A 49 -2.07 -10.06 4.37
C LEU A 49 -2.83 -10.50 3.11
N ASN A 50 -3.62 -11.57 3.19
CA ASN A 50 -4.50 -12.01 2.10
C ASN A 50 -5.56 -10.95 1.77
N LYS A 51 -6.15 -10.32 2.80
CA LYS A 51 -7.08 -9.20 2.59
C LYS A 51 -6.39 -8.05 1.85
N LEU A 52 -5.21 -7.63 2.28
CA LEU A 52 -4.43 -6.58 1.61
C LEU A 52 -4.13 -6.90 0.14
N HIS A 53 -3.86 -8.16 -0.18
CA HIS A 53 -3.64 -8.59 -1.57
C HIS A 53 -4.92 -8.52 -2.42
N SER A 54 -6.08 -8.80 -1.82
CA SER A 54 -7.39 -8.75 -2.46
C SER A 54 -8.05 -7.37 -2.51
N VAL A 55 -7.53 -6.38 -1.77
CA VAL A 55 -8.05 -5.02 -1.80
C VAL A 55 -7.86 -4.47 -3.22
N GLN A 56 -8.96 -4.01 -3.81
CA GLN A 56 -8.94 -3.23 -5.04
C GLN A 56 -8.19 -1.93 -4.73
N LEU A 57 -6.99 -1.77 -5.30
CA LEU A 57 -6.13 -0.61 -5.02
C LEU A 57 -6.67 0.70 -5.63
N GLY A 58 -7.83 0.65 -6.30
CA GLY A 58 -8.41 1.80 -7.00
C GLY A 58 -7.71 2.16 -8.31
N TYR A 59 -6.82 1.28 -8.81
CA TYR A 59 -6.16 1.37 -10.12
C TYR A 59 -6.02 -0.01 -10.77
N ALA A 60 -5.92 -0.06 -12.09
CA ALA A 60 -5.77 -1.32 -12.82
C ALA A 60 -4.39 -1.96 -12.56
N ARG A 61 -4.37 -3.24 -12.20
CA ARG A 61 -3.13 -4.03 -12.08
C ARG A 61 -2.77 -4.76 -13.37
N GLU A 62 -3.74 -4.92 -14.26
CA GLU A 62 -3.66 -5.75 -15.45
C GLU A 62 -3.58 -4.85 -16.69
N ASN A 63 -2.85 -5.29 -17.72
CA ASN A 63 -2.69 -4.58 -18.99
C ASN A 63 -2.01 -3.20 -18.91
N ILE A 64 -1.25 -2.92 -17.83
CA ILE A 64 -0.40 -1.73 -17.73
C ILE A 64 1.06 -2.15 -17.87
N LEU A 65 1.72 -1.63 -18.90
CA LEU A 65 3.18 -1.75 -19.07
C LEU A 65 3.86 -0.50 -18.50
N LEU A 66 4.76 -0.70 -17.54
CA LEU A 66 5.56 0.37 -16.96
C LEU A 66 7.01 0.29 -17.44
N PHE A 67 7.54 1.42 -17.87
CA PHE A 67 8.96 1.58 -18.18
C PHE A 67 9.41 2.97 -17.77
N SER A 68 10.71 3.13 -17.51
CA SER A 68 11.30 4.40 -17.12
C SER A 68 12.16 4.94 -18.26
N LEU A 69 11.99 6.22 -18.56
CA LEU A 69 12.78 6.92 -19.55
C LEU A 69 13.49 8.11 -18.92
N ASN A 70 14.68 8.41 -19.44
CA ASN A 70 15.45 9.57 -19.03
C ASN A 70 15.87 10.36 -20.27
N ALA A 71 15.04 11.33 -20.67
CA ALA A 71 15.32 12.20 -21.81
C ALA A 71 16.63 12.99 -21.67
N ARG A 72 17.05 13.35 -20.43
CA ARG A 72 18.33 14.04 -20.21
C ARG A 72 19.53 13.15 -20.52
N GLN A 73 19.46 11.87 -20.15
CA GLN A 73 20.50 10.90 -20.50
C GLN A 73 20.55 10.66 -22.02
N ALA A 74 19.41 10.81 -22.72
CA ALA A 74 19.34 10.75 -24.17
C ALA A 74 19.82 12.04 -24.87
N GLY A 75 20.32 13.03 -24.13
CA GLY A 75 20.89 14.27 -24.68
C GLY A 75 19.90 15.43 -24.83
N HIS A 76 18.63 15.25 -24.49
CA HIS A 76 17.66 16.34 -24.52
C HIS A 76 17.84 17.30 -23.34
N ARG A 77 17.63 18.60 -23.59
CA ARG A 77 17.65 19.66 -22.58
C ARG A 77 16.29 20.36 -22.52
N ASP A 78 16.00 21.01 -21.40
CA ASP A 78 14.81 21.88 -21.36
C ASP A 78 14.99 23.02 -22.37
N PRO A 79 13.94 23.40 -23.14
CA PRO A 79 12.54 22.97 -23.06
C PRO A 79 12.17 21.77 -23.96
N GLU A 80 13.09 21.22 -24.74
CA GLU A 80 12.81 20.14 -25.71
C GLU A 80 12.28 18.86 -25.07
N ILE A 81 12.62 18.61 -23.80
CA ILE A 81 12.19 17.43 -23.04
C ILE A 81 10.66 17.31 -23.01
N ALA A 82 9.93 18.42 -22.85
CA ALA A 82 8.47 18.40 -22.78
C ALA A 82 7.86 17.99 -24.12
N ILE A 83 8.40 18.52 -25.23
CA ILE A 83 7.97 18.19 -26.59
C ILE A 83 8.29 16.72 -26.90
N PHE A 84 9.50 16.27 -26.55
CA PHE A 84 9.94 14.89 -26.73
C PHE A 84 8.97 13.89 -26.08
N TYR A 85 8.60 14.11 -24.82
CA TYR A 85 7.68 13.20 -24.13
C TYR A 85 6.25 13.28 -24.69
N ALA A 86 5.79 14.46 -25.13
CA ALA A 86 4.48 14.61 -25.77
C ALA A 86 4.41 13.84 -27.10
N ASP A 87 5.45 13.93 -27.93
CA ASP A 87 5.53 13.20 -29.20
C ASP A 87 5.68 11.69 -28.98
N LEU A 88 6.47 11.30 -27.99
CA LEU A 88 6.66 9.90 -27.64
C LEU A 88 5.35 9.25 -27.18
N ARG A 89 4.56 9.95 -26.36
CA ARG A 89 3.21 9.51 -25.97
C ARG A 89 2.33 9.25 -27.19
N LYS A 90 2.26 10.20 -28.12
CA LYS A 90 1.47 10.05 -29.36
C LYS A 90 1.92 8.86 -30.21
N ARG A 91 3.23 8.61 -30.28
CA ARG A 91 3.78 7.44 -30.98
C ARG A 91 3.34 6.14 -30.31
N PHE A 92 3.39 6.05 -28.99
CA PHE A 92 2.88 4.87 -28.28
C PHE A 92 1.39 4.65 -28.50
N GLU A 93 0.58 5.71 -28.45
CA GLU A 93 -0.86 5.64 -28.73
C GLU A 93 -1.17 5.19 -30.17
N SER A 94 -0.24 5.36 -31.12
CA SER A 94 -0.41 4.91 -32.50
C SER A 94 -0.11 3.42 -32.73
N ILE A 95 0.43 2.72 -31.73
CA ILE A 95 0.76 1.29 -31.84
C ILE A 95 -0.52 0.46 -31.72
N PRO A 96 -0.82 -0.44 -32.67
CA PRO A 96 -1.97 -1.34 -32.57
C PRO A 96 -1.91 -2.18 -31.28
N GLY A 97 -3.00 -2.16 -30.51
CA GLY A 97 -3.11 -2.85 -29.21
C GLY A 97 -2.85 -1.95 -28.00
N VAL A 98 -2.34 -0.73 -28.17
CA VAL A 98 -2.26 0.27 -27.10
C VAL A 98 -3.60 1.02 -27.02
N SER A 99 -4.28 0.91 -25.88
CA SER A 99 -5.55 1.63 -25.63
C SER A 99 -5.32 3.10 -25.22
N SER A 100 -4.27 3.35 -24.44
CA SER A 100 -3.89 4.68 -23.96
C SER A 100 -2.45 4.69 -23.46
N ALA A 101 -1.76 5.82 -23.57
CA ALA A 101 -0.44 6.02 -23.00
C ALA A 101 -0.40 7.31 -22.18
N THR A 102 0.37 7.31 -21.11
CA THR A 102 0.55 8.46 -20.22
C THR A 102 1.96 8.48 -19.65
N LEU A 103 2.29 9.55 -18.93
CA LEU A 103 3.59 9.80 -18.32
C LEU A 103 3.39 10.15 -16.86
N SER A 104 4.32 9.77 -16.00
CA SER A 104 4.35 10.24 -14.62
C SER A 104 5.80 10.39 -14.14
N GLN A 105 6.02 11.36 -13.25
CA GLN A 105 7.34 11.55 -12.65
C GLN A 105 7.71 10.43 -11.68
N SER A 106 6.72 9.79 -11.06
CA SER A 106 6.91 8.64 -10.20
C SER A 106 5.85 7.58 -10.49
N SER A 107 6.18 6.33 -10.21
CA SER A 107 5.21 5.24 -10.37
C SER A 107 4.33 5.13 -9.11
N ILE A 108 3.02 5.10 -9.31
CA ILE A 108 2.06 4.69 -8.26
C ILE A 108 1.96 3.16 -8.15
N ILE A 109 2.41 2.43 -9.18
CA ILE A 109 2.50 0.97 -9.24
C ILE A 109 3.98 0.61 -9.13
N SER A 110 4.51 0.59 -7.92
CA SER A 110 5.83 0.00 -7.72
C SER A 110 5.76 -1.03 -6.60
N ALA A 111 6.18 -2.24 -6.95
CA ALA A 111 6.17 -3.44 -6.13
C ALA A 111 6.93 -3.21 -4.82
N GLY A 112 6.21 -2.73 -3.80
CA GLY A 112 6.74 -2.49 -2.45
C GLY A 112 7.55 -1.20 -2.28
N ARG A 113 7.69 -0.36 -3.31
CA ARG A 113 8.23 1.01 -3.15
C ARG A 113 7.12 1.99 -3.47
N VAL A 114 6.66 2.73 -2.46
CA VAL A 114 5.92 3.96 -2.74
C VAL A 114 6.87 4.80 -3.61
N GLY A 115 6.51 5.05 -4.87
CA GLY A 115 7.27 5.98 -5.70
C GLY A 115 7.50 7.24 -4.85
N GLN A 116 8.71 7.79 -4.83
CA GLN A 116 9.02 8.97 -4.03
C GLN A 116 8.10 10.11 -4.47
N ALA A 117 6.94 10.21 -3.84
CA ALA A 117 6.09 11.35 -3.99
C ALA A 117 6.80 12.46 -3.24
N ILE A 118 6.95 13.58 -3.92
CA ILE A 118 7.64 14.72 -3.35
C ILE A 118 6.70 15.25 -2.28
N ARG A 119 7.16 15.23 -1.02
CA ARG A 119 6.46 15.92 0.06
C ARG A 119 6.62 17.41 -0.18
N GLY A 120 5.54 18.05 -0.59
CA GLY A 120 5.52 19.47 -0.93
C GLY A 120 4.45 20.22 -0.15
N ALA A 121 4.57 21.55 -0.19
CA ALA A 121 3.46 22.44 0.11
C ALA A 121 2.66 22.65 -1.17
N MET A 122 1.35 22.44 -1.12
CA MET A 122 0.43 22.76 -2.21
C MET A 122 -0.52 23.84 -1.75
N LYS A 123 -0.69 24.89 -2.56
CA LYS A 123 -1.68 25.94 -2.31
C LYS A 123 -2.82 25.81 -3.32
N ILE A 124 -4.03 25.59 -2.82
CA ILE A 124 -5.26 25.52 -3.62
C ILE A 124 -6.17 26.64 -3.13
N GLY A 125 -6.30 27.70 -3.93
CA GLY A 125 -7.01 28.91 -3.50
C GLY A 125 -6.38 29.53 -2.25
N ALA A 126 -7.16 29.65 -1.17
CA ALA A 126 -6.72 30.12 0.13
C ALA A 126 -6.11 29.03 1.02
N VAL A 127 -6.30 27.76 0.68
CA VAL A 127 -5.90 26.62 1.52
C VAL A 127 -4.46 26.23 1.22
N THR A 128 -3.65 26.09 2.26
CA THR A 128 -2.26 25.61 2.17
C THR A 128 -2.17 24.23 2.80
N ILE A 129 -1.77 23.24 2.00
CA ILE A 129 -1.61 21.85 2.40
C ILE A 129 -0.12 21.57 2.57
N GLN A 130 0.30 21.22 3.78
CA GLN A 130 1.70 20.91 4.10
C GLN A 130 1.93 19.40 4.10
N GLY A 131 3.06 18.96 3.53
CA GLY A 131 3.45 17.56 3.51
C GLY A 131 2.62 16.67 2.58
N ALA A 132 1.89 17.27 1.62
CA ALA A 132 1.17 16.52 0.61
C ALA A 132 2.15 15.74 -0.27
N SER A 133 1.78 14.50 -0.56
CA SER A 133 2.43 13.67 -1.56
C SER A 133 2.04 14.18 -2.95
N VAL A 134 2.94 14.91 -3.61
CA VAL A 134 2.72 15.49 -4.94
C VAL A 134 3.47 14.70 -5.99
N MET A 135 2.82 14.46 -7.13
CA MET A 135 3.38 13.82 -8.31
C MET A 135 2.90 14.57 -9.54
N ALA A 136 3.80 14.90 -10.46
CA ALA A 136 3.38 15.37 -11.77
C ALA A 136 2.99 14.18 -12.64
N ALA A 137 1.81 14.28 -13.25
CA ALA A 137 1.26 13.32 -14.18
C ALA A 137 0.98 14.00 -15.51
N GLY A 138 1.14 13.25 -16.60
CA GLY A 138 0.76 13.69 -17.93
C GLY A 138 -0.75 13.58 -18.17
N PRO A 139 -1.19 13.99 -19.38
CA PRO A 139 -2.57 13.84 -19.81
C PRO A 139 -3.05 12.38 -19.73
N ARG A 140 -4.35 12.20 -19.45
CA ARG A 140 -5.03 10.88 -19.45
C ARG A 140 -4.44 9.85 -18.47
N PHE A 141 -3.67 10.29 -17.47
CA PHE A 141 -3.16 9.46 -16.40
C PHE A 141 -4.25 8.68 -15.67
N LEU A 142 -5.30 9.33 -15.16
CA LEU A 142 -6.33 8.62 -14.38
C LEU A 142 -7.09 7.64 -15.27
N THR A 143 -7.43 8.05 -16.49
CA THR A 143 -8.08 7.18 -17.48
C THR A 143 -7.22 5.96 -17.82
N THR A 144 -5.93 6.14 -18.08
CA THR A 144 -4.99 5.05 -18.40
C THR A 144 -4.83 4.09 -17.23
N MET A 145 -4.83 4.63 -16.00
CA MET A 145 -4.72 3.85 -14.77
C MET A 145 -6.07 3.30 -14.27
N GLN A 146 -7.17 3.59 -14.98
CA GLN A 146 -8.55 3.27 -14.62
C GLN A 146 -8.95 3.77 -13.22
N ILE A 147 -8.43 4.93 -12.82
CA ILE A 147 -8.79 5.60 -11.57
C ILE A 147 -10.07 6.42 -11.81
N PRO A 148 -11.17 6.16 -11.08
CA PRO A 148 -12.42 6.88 -11.27
C PRO A 148 -12.32 8.33 -10.81
N ILE A 149 -12.93 9.24 -11.57
CA ILE A 149 -13.05 10.65 -11.22
C ILE A 149 -14.40 10.85 -10.55
N LEU A 150 -14.38 11.31 -9.30
CA LEU A 150 -15.62 11.53 -8.52
C LEU A 150 -16.27 12.87 -8.84
N ALA A 151 -15.46 13.90 -9.13
CA ALA A 151 -15.92 15.25 -9.47
C ALA A 151 -14.87 15.96 -10.32
N GLY A 152 -15.31 16.90 -11.15
CA GLY A 152 -14.45 17.71 -12.01
C GLY A 152 -14.00 16.96 -13.26
N ARG A 153 -12.74 17.19 -13.67
CA ARG A 153 -12.13 16.61 -14.87
C ARG A 153 -10.70 16.17 -14.59
N GLU A 154 -10.19 15.32 -15.48
CA GLU A 154 -8.78 14.96 -15.48
C GLU A 154 -7.87 16.10 -15.98
N ILE A 155 -6.57 15.95 -15.74
CA ILE A 155 -5.51 16.69 -16.42
C ILE A 155 -5.48 16.25 -17.89
N ASP A 156 -5.51 17.20 -18.81
CA ASP A 156 -5.51 16.94 -20.24
C ASP A 156 -4.49 17.82 -21.00
N ASP A 157 -4.46 17.68 -22.32
CA ASP A 157 -3.51 18.37 -23.21
C ASP A 157 -3.62 19.90 -23.17
N ARG A 158 -4.64 20.48 -22.53
CA ARG A 158 -4.81 21.93 -22.37
C ARG A 158 -4.07 22.46 -21.14
N ASP A 159 -3.69 21.59 -20.20
CA ASP A 159 -3.09 21.96 -18.92
C ASP A 159 -1.55 22.02 -19.00
N GLN A 160 -1.05 22.81 -19.94
CA GLN A 160 0.39 22.94 -20.23
C GLN A 160 1.06 24.05 -19.43
N THR A 161 2.38 24.09 -19.46
CA THR A 161 3.15 25.20 -18.89
C THR A 161 2.69 26.54 -19.49
N GLY A 162 2.24 27.45 -18.63
CA GLY A 162 1.66 28.75 -19.03
C GLY A 162 0.12 28.80 -19.00
N SER A 163 -0.58 27.67 -18.86
CA SER A 163 -2.00 27.64 -18.56
C SER A 163 -2.28 27.89 -17.07
N ARG A 164 -3.57 28.04 -16.72
CA ARG A 164 -3.99 28.07 -15.30
C ARG A 164 -3.54 26.76 -14.63
N PRO A 165 -2.84 26.81 -13.47
CA PRO A 165 -2.44 25.61 -12.75
C PRO A 165 -3.67 24.81 -12.32
N VAL A 166 -3.61 23.50 -12.56
CA VAL A 166 -4.63 22.55 -12.13
C VAL A 166 -3.98 21.44 -11.32
N ALA A 167 -4.75 20.87 -10.39
CA ALA A 167 -4.33 19.72 -9.60
C ALA A 167 -5.51 18.78 -9.41
N VAL A 168 -5.22 17.48 -9.39
CA VAL A 168 -6.17 16.45 -8.98
C VAL A 168 -5.79 15.99 -7.58
N ILE A 169 -6.76 16.01 -6.67
CA ILE A 169 -6.58 15.63 -5.28
C ILE A 169 -7.40 14.38 -4.94
N SER A 170 -6.93 13.59 -3.99
CA SER A 170 -7.68 12.42 -3.51
C SER A 170 -8.92 12.85 -2.72
N GLU A 171 -9.96 12.01 -2.71
CA GLU A 171 -11.19 12.25 -1.93
C GLU A 171 -10.87 12.51 -0.45
N ARG A 172 -9.93 11.76 0.13
CA ARG A 172 -9.51 11.95 1.52
C ARG A 172 -8.92 13.35 1.75
N LEU A 173 -8.07 13.82 0.83
CA LEU A 173 -7.47 15.15 0.92
C LEU A 173 -8.54 16.23 0.77
N ALA A 174 -9.46 16.07 -0.19
CA ALA A 174 -10.61 16.96 -0.38
C ALA A 174 -11.44 17.07 0.90
N ARG A 175 -11.86 15.95 1.49
CA ARG A 175 -12.64 15.92 2.74
C ARG A 175 -11.88 16.51 3.94
N THR A 176 -10.58 16.30 4.02
CA THR A 176 -9.77 16.77 5.16
C THR A 176 -9.59 18.29 5.16
N TYR A 177 -9.40 18.89 3.97
CA TYR A 177 -9.05 20.31 3.84
C TYR A 177 -10.21 21.21 3.39
N PHE A 178 -11.23 20.66 2.73
CA PHE A 178 -12.37 21.39 2.17
C PHE A 178 -13.73 20.89 2.71
N GLY A 179 -13.73 19.82 3.51
CA GLY A 179 -14.97 19.28 4.10
C GLY A 179 -15.94 18.81 3.02
N ASN A 180 -17.09 19.48 2.93
CA ASN A 180 -18.13 19.23 1.94
C ASN A 180 -18.12 20.24 0.78
N GLU A 181 -17.22 21.22 0.79
CA GLU A 181 -17.08 22.18 -0.32
C GLU A 181 -16.44 21.49 -1.53
N ASN A 182 -16.85 21.90 -2.73
CA ASN A 182 -16.23 21.44 -3.97
C ASN A 182 -15.07 22.40 -4.31
N PRO A 183 -13.80 21.96 -4.17
CA PRO A 183 -12.63 22.81 -4.33
C PRO A 183 -12.33 23.21 -5.78
#